data_AF-A0A5R9BRJ6-F1
#
_entry.id   AF-A0A5R9BRJ6-F1
#
_cell.length_a   1.000
_cell.length_b   1.000
_cell.length_c   1.000
_cell.angle_alpha   90.00
_cell.angle_beta   90.00
_cell.angle_gamma   90.00
#
_symmetry.space_group_name_H-M   'P 1'
#
loop_
_entity.id
_entity.type
_entity.pdbx_description
1 polymer ?
#
loop_
_entity_poly.entity_id
_entity_poly.type
_entity_poly.pdbx_seq_one_letter_code
_entity_poly.pdbx_strand_id
1 'polypeptide(L)'
;MINPDELNQDVKMFKNGNSYAFRISKQDREFLNVDTDTKFEKIVSPDGKEITFRKIEKVRPEVMKLANELMDKHSDLMQRLERL
;
A
#
# COMPACT_ATOMS: atom_id res chain seq x y z
N MET A 1 -12.87 0.40 -17.48
CA MET A 1 -12.22 -0.85 -17.05
C MET A 1 -10.78 -0.78 -17.51
N ILE A 2 -9.81 -1.10 -16.66
CA ILE A 2 -8.40 -1.21 -17.08
C ILE A 2 -8.20 -2.58 -17.71
N ASN A 3 -7.48 -2.61 -18.84
CA ASN A 3 -6.98 -3.85 -19.41
C ASN A 3 -5.76 -4.30 -18.59
N PRO A 4 -5.77 -5.50 -17.95
CA PRO A 4 -4.62 -6.00 -17.20
C PRO A 4 -3.31 -6.03 -18.01
N ASP A 5 -3.40 -6.20 -19.33
CA ASP A 5 -2.25 -6.23 -20.22
C ASP A 5 -1.55 -4.86 -20.35
N GLU A 6 -2.23 -3.76 -20.00
CA GLU A 6 -1.66 -2.41 -20.03
C GLU A 6 -0.95 -2.00 -18.72
N LEU A 7 -1.10 -2.79 -17.65
CA LEU A 7 -0.53 -2.49 -16.33
C LEU A 7 0.97 -2.78 -16.23
N ASN A 8 1.47 -3.74 -17.02
CA ASN A 8 2.87 -4.15 -16.98
C ASN A 8 3.61 -3.53 -18.16
N GLN A 9 4.41 -2.51 -17.88
CA GLN A 9 5.18 -1.78 -18.89
C GLN A 9 6.66 -1.76 -18.51
N ASP A 10 7.53 -1.86 -19.52
CA ASP A 10 8.96 -1.67 -19.34
C ASP A 10 9.25 -0.20 -19.01
N VAL A 11 9.76 0.06 -17.81
CA VAL A 11 10.14 1.40 -17.36
C VAL A 11 11.64 1.47 -17.08
N LYS A 12 12.26 2.59 -17.49
CA LYS A 12 13.68 2.84 -17.25
C LYS A 12 13.87 3.76 -16.06
N MET A 13 14.72 3.33 -15.12
CA MET A 13 15.16 4.14 -14.00
C MET A 13 15.98 5.34 -14.48
N PHE A 14 15.82 6.49 -13.82
CA PHE A 14 16.59 7.70 -14.11
C PHE A 14 17.13 8.34 -12.84
N LYS A 15 18.20 9.13 -12.98
CA LYS A 15 18.80 9.87 -11.86
C LYS A 15 17.94 11.08 -11.51
N ASN A 16 17.64 11.26 -10.23
CA ASN A 16 16.91 12.40 -9.68
C ASN A 16 17.66 12.96 -8.46
N GLY A 17 18.41 14.04 -8.67
CA GLY A 17 19.36 14.56 -7.67
C GLY A 17 20.41 13.52 -7.29
N ASN A 18 20.50 13.19 -6.00
CA ASN A 18 21.40 12.17 -5.44
C ASN A 18 20.77 10.76 -5.37
N SER A 19 19.61 10.58 -5.99
CA SER A 19 18.85 9.32 -5.94
C SER A 19 18.48 8.82 -7.34
N TYR A 20 17.81 7.68 -7.38
CA TYR A 20 17.22 7.13 -8.59
C TYR A 20 15.71 7.00 -8.43
N ALA A 21 14.97 7.17 -9.52
CA ALA A 21 13.52 7.13 -9.53
C ALA A 21 12.98 6.38 -10.77
N PHE A 22 11.78 5.84 -10.63
CA PHE A 22 10.94 5.38 -11.73
C PHE A 22 9.83 6.39 -11.96
N ARG A 23 9.37 6.52 -13.22
CA ARG A 23 8.20 7.34 -13.54
C ARG A 23 6.94 6.53 -13.29
N ILE A 24 5.95 7.15 -12.66
CA ILE A 24 4.58 6.65 -12.60
C ILE A 24 3.81 7.39 -13.69
N SER A 25 3.11 6.66 -14.57
CA SER A 25 2.33 7.29 -15.64
C SER A 25 1.12 8.05 -15.07
N LYS A 26 0.54 8.95 -15.86
CA LYS A 26 -0.70 9.63 -15.46
C LYS A 26 -1.82 8.62 -15.17
N GLN A 27 -1.92 7.58 -15.99
CA GLN A 27 -2.90 6.50 -15.86
C GLN A 27 -2.70 5.72 -14.57
N ASP A 28 -1.46 5.32 -14.24
CA ASP A 28 -1.17 4.59 -13.00
C ASP A 28 -1.45 5.46 -11.78
N ARG A 29 -1.09 6.75 -11.82
CA ARG A 29 -1.37 7.70 -10.74
C ARG A 29 -2.87 7.84 -10.47
N GLU A 30 -3.66 7.96 -11.53
CA GLU A 30 -5.12 8.07 -11.45
C GLU A 30 -5.76 6.77 -10.97
N PHE A 31 -5.26 5.63 -11.46
CA PHE A 31 -5.74 4.31 -11.06
C PHE A 31 -5.43 3.99 -9.59
N LEU A 32 -4.19 4.24 -9.16
CA LEU A 32 -3.78 4.07 -7.77
C LEU A 32 -4.45 5.12 -6.85
N ASN A 33 -5.07 6.16 -7.42
CA ASN A 33 -5.64 7.31 -6.71
C ASN A 33 -4.63 7.88 -5.70
N VAL A 34 -3.48 8.35 -6.23
CA VAL A 34 -2.36 8.86 -5.45
C VAL A 34 -1.95 10.25 -5.86
N ASP A 35 -1.42 10.97 -4.88
CA ASP A 35 -0.92 12.33 -4.97
C ASP A 35 0.46 12.43 -4.31
N THR A 36 0.96 13.65 -4.17
CA THR A 36 2.27 13.93 -3.54
C THR A 36 2.31 13.64 -2.04
N ASP A 37 1.15 13.52 -1.38
CA ASP A 37 1.04 13.25 0.06
C ASP A 37 0.83 11.77 0.36
N THR A 38 0.67 10.95 -0.68
CA THR A 38 0.48 9.51 -0.55
C THR A 38 1.79 8.83 -0.14
N LYS A 39 1.73 8.04 0.93
CA LYS A 39 2.88 7.27 1.41
C LYS A 39 2.84 5.83 0.92
N PHE A 40 4.02 5.29 0.65
CA PHE A 40 4.22 3.90 0.28
C PHE A 40 5.22 3.25 1.24
N GLU A 41 4.97 2.01 1.59
CA GLU A 41 5.96 1.13 2.20
C GLU A 41 6.87 0.58 1.10
N LYS A 42 8.19 0.63 1.32
CA LYS A 42 9.19 0.06 0.41
C LYS A 42 9.67 -1.28 0.97
N ILE A 43 9.53 -2.34 0.18
CA ILE A 43 9.98 -3.69 0.51
C ILE A 43 10.98 -4.11 -0.56
N VAL A 44 12.19 -4.49 -0.15
CA VAL A 44 13.22 -5.03 -1.04
C VAL A 44 13.30 -6.53 -0.80
N SER A 45 13.18 -7.32 -1.87
CA SER A 45 13.29 -8.77 -1.74
C SER A 45 14.71 -9.16 -1.29
N PRO A 46 14.88 -10.20 -0.46
CA PRO A 46 16.20 -10.62 0.01
C PRO A 46 17.14 -11.06 -1.12
N ASP A 47 16.60 -11.54 -2.23
CA ASP A 47 17.36 -11.95 -3.41
C ASP A 47 17.80 -10.77 -4.30
N GLY A 48 17.38 -9.55 -3.97
CA GLY A 48 17.76 -8.32 -4.65
C GLY A 48 17.13 -8.14 -6.03
N LYS A 49 16.16 -8.96 -6.43
CA LYS A 49 15.53 -8.90 -7.77
C LYS A 49 14.33 -7.98 -7.83
N GLU A 50 13.69 -7.73 -6.70
CA GLU A 50 12.40 -7.04 -6.65
C GLU A 50 12.39 -5.94 -5.59
N ILE A 51 11.78 -4.81 -5.96
CA ILE A 51 11.39 -3.77 -5.02
C ILE A 51 9.89 -3.57 -5.21
N THR A 52 9.13 -3.74 -4.13
CA THR A 52 7.70 -3.47 -4.12
C THR A 52 7.43 -2.19 -3.34
N PHE A 53 6.67 -1.27 -3.94
CA PHE A 53 6.09 -0.13 -3.25
C PHE A 53 4.61 -0.40 -3.00
N ARG A 54 4.24 -0.56 -1.73
CA ARG A 54 2.85 -0.84 -1.32
C ARG A 54 2.22 0.43 -0.78
N LYS A 55 1.09 0.85 -1.36
CA LYS A 55 0.35 2.02 -0.89
C LYS A 55 -0.06 1.80 0.57
N ILE A 56 0.24 2.78 1.43
CA ILE A 56 -0.26 2.78 2.81
C ILE A 56 -1.67 3.38 2.77
N GLU A 57 -2.68 2.55 3.00
CA GLU A 57 -4.05 3.01 3.11
C GLU A 57 -4.16 4.00 4.28
N LYS A 58 -4.75 5.17 4.04
CA LYS A 58 -5.13 6.08 5.12
C LYS A 58 -6.26 5.39 5.88
N VAL A 59 -5.91 4.70 6.95
CA VAL A 59 -6.92 4.11 7.83
C VAL A 59 -7.78 5.25 8.33
N ARG A 60 -9.07 5.22 7.97
CA ARG A 60 -10.02 6.23 8.45
C ARG A 60 -10.07 6.10 9.97
N PRO A 61 -9.83 7.17 10.75
CA PRO A 61 -9.89 7.12 12.21
C PRO A 61 -11.22 6.54 12.72
N GLU A 62 -12.30 6.78 11.99
CA GLU A 62 -13.64 6.23 12.25
C GLU A 62 -13.70 4.70 12.16
N VAL A 63 -12.97 4.09 11.22
CA VAL A 63 -12.91 2.63 11.05
C VAL A 63 -12.07 2.01 12.17
N MET A 64 -10.97 2.65 12.58
CA MET A 64 -10.21 2.21 13.77
C MET A 64 -11.05 2.31 15.03
N LYS A 65 -11.80 3.41 15.19
CA LYS A 65 -12.67 3.61 16.34
C LYS A 65 -13.75 2.53 16.39
N LEU A 66 -14.42 2.24 15.27
CA LEU A 66 -15.41 1.19 15.17
C LEU A 66 -14.80 -0.20 15.46
N ALA A 67 -13.62 -0.49 14.93
CA ALA A 67 -12.92 -1.74 15.19
C ALA A 67 -12.59 -1.91 16.69
N ASN A 68 -12.09 -0.85 17.33
CA ASN A 68 -11.82 -0.84 18.77
C ASN A 68 -13.12 -1.01 19.59
N GLU A 69 -14.19 -0.30 19.25
CA GLU A 69 -15.49 -0.43 19.92
C GLU A 69 -16.06 -1.86 19.82
N LEU A 70 -15.91 -2.50 18.66
CA LEU A 70 -16.31 -3.90 18.45
C LEU A 70 -15.45 -4.87 19.26
N MET A 71 -14.14 -4.66 19.30
CA MET A 71 -13.22 -5.46 20.11
C MET A 71 -13.52 -5.33 21.61
N ASP A 72 -13.77 -4.12 22.10
CA ASP A 72 -14.10 -3.87 23.50
C ASP A 72 -15.43 -4.53 23.88
N LYS A 73 -16.46 -4.35 23.04
CA LYS A 73 -17.80 -4.93 23.24
C LYS A 73 -17.80 -6.46 23.25
N HIS A 74 -16.90 -7.08 22.50
CA HIS A 74 -16.79 -8.53 22.36
C HIS A 74 -15.49 -9.09 22.95
N SER A 75 -14.89 -8.39 23.90
CA SER A 75 -13.57 -8.71 24.48
C SER A 75 -13.51 -10.13 25.06
N ASP A 76 -14.56 -10.58 25.75
CA ASP A 76 -14.67 -11.96 26.27
C ASP A 76 -14.64 -13.02 25.16
N LEU A 77 -15.26 -12.75 24.01
CA LEU A 77 -15.27 -13.67 22.87
C LEU A 77 -13.88 -13.69 22.19
N MET A 78 -13.24 -12.53 22.05
CA MET A 78 -11.91 -12.41 21.46
C MET A 78 -10.85 -13.12 22.31
N GLN A 79 -10.91 -12.99 23.64
CA GLN A 79 -10.02 -13.71 24.56
C GLN A 79 -10.19 -15.23 24.47
N ARG A 80 -11.40 -15.72 24.17
CA ARG A 80 -11.65 -17.16 23.97
C ARG A 80 -11.09 -17.65 22.63
N LEU A 81 -11.17 -16.83 21.58
CA LEU A 81 -10.58 -17.13 20.27
C LEU A 81 -9.05 -17.15 20.31
N GLU A 82 -8.43 -16.27 21.10
CA GLU A 82 -6.97 -16.19 21.24
C GLU A 82 -6.36 -17.41 21.97
N ARG A 83 -7.16 -18.14 22.74
CA ARG A 83 -6.73 -19.31 23.53
C ARG A 83 -6.96 -20.65 22.82
N LEU A 84 -7.41 -20.64 21.57
CA LEU A 84 -7.57 -21.80 20.70
C LEU A 84 -6.35 -21.97 19.81
#